data_AF-A0A1C5V2T4-F1
#
_entry.id   AF-A0A1C5V2T4-F1
#
_cell.length_a   1.000
_cell.length_b   1.000
_cell.length_c   1.000
_cell.angle_alpha   90.00
_cell.angle_beta   90.00
_cell.angle_gamma   90.00
#
_symmetry.space_group_name_H-M   'P 1'
#
loop_
_entity.id
_entity.type
_entity.pdbx_description
1 polymer ?
#
loop_
_entity_poly.entity_id
_entity_poly.type
_entity_poly.pdbx_seq_one_letter_code
_entity_poly.pdbx_strand_id
1 'polypeptide(L)'
;MKNKKLKFLLSAGAVTSSISFTNISESIEEESTKYAVTTTNLNFRKVPSSKGKVIYTIKKDTKVEIISYYGKWVKIKYNNTTGYSSKDYLKVLSNISSNKLDNMEENERVGFVTGLMLNVRSGPGTTYQKIGIINRNTQVIVLGSQDGWNKIKLSDGTIGWSSADYIEIK
;
A
#
# COMPACT_ATOMS: atom_id res chain seq x y z
N MET A 1 37.97 38.56 28.18
CA MET A 1 38.98 37.49 28.07
C MET A 1 39.06 36.72 29.39
N LYS A 2 39.17 35.38 29.30
CA LYS A 2 39.54 34.39 30.33
C LYS A 2 38.41 33.75 31.14
N ASN A 3 38.04 32.56 30.65
CA ASN A 3 37.33 31.49 31.34
C ASN A 3 38.00 31.14 32.68
N LYS A 4 37.20 30.98 33.74
CA LYS A 4 37.58 30.23 34.94
C LYS A 4 36.63 29.03 35.07
N LYS A 5 37.20 27.83 35.06
CA LYS A 5 36.52 26.58 35.44
C LYS A 5 36.35 26.57 36.96
N LEU A 6 35.20 26.08 37.45
CA LEU A 6 35.10 25.57 38.81
C LEU A 6 34.20 24.34 38.83
N LYS A 7 34.79 23.20 39.20
CA LYS A 7 34.11 21.93 39.47
C LYS A 7 33.45 22.02 40.85
N PHE A 8 32.20 21.59 40.99
CA PHE A 8 31.60 21.25 42.28
C PHE A 8 30.95 19.86 42.17
N LEU A 9 31.49 18.93 42.96
CA LEU A 9 30.79 17.73 43.44
C LEU A 9 30.24 18.10 44.81
N LEU A 10 28.95 17.87 45.06
CA LEU A 10 28.38 17.70 46.41
C LEU A 10 27.05 16.94 46.30
N SER A 11 26.87 16.01 47.24
CA SER A 11 25.82 15.02 47.40
C SER A 11 24.53 15.56 48.00
N ALA A 12 23.42 14.92 47.62
CA ALA A 12 22.16 14.69 48.36
C ALA A 12 21.51 15.87 49.14
N GLY A 13 20.40 16.36 48.60
CA GLY A 13 19.37 17.08 49.32
C GLY A 13 18.02 16.84 48.65
N ALA A 14 17.16 16.03 49.27
CA ALA A 14 15.77 15.89 48.83
C ALA A 14 15.03 17.21 49.11
N VAL A 15 14.61 17.89 48.04
CA VAL A 15 13.52 18.86 48.12
C VAL A 15 12.33 18.26 47.38
N THR A 16 11.35 17.86 48.18
CA THR A 16 10.01 17.50 47.75
C THR A 16 9.38 18.71 47.08
N SER A 17 9.25 18.67 45.77
CA SER A 17 8.26 19.46 45.06
C SER A 17 7.45 18.45 44.28
N SER A 18 6.24 18.20 44.74
CA SER A 18 5.23 17.45 44.00
C SER A 18 4.93 18.25 42.74
N ILE A 19 5.72 18.04 41.69
CA ILE A 19 5.34 18.49 40.36
C ILE A 19 4.29 17.48 39.95
N SER A 20 3.02 17.87 40.02
CA SER A 20 1.95 17.15 39.36
C SER A 20 2.39 16.97 37.92
N PHE A 21 2.73 15.74 37.53
CA PHE A 21 2.84 15.39 36.13
C PHE A 21 1.41 15.40 35.59
N THR A 22 0.89 16.60 35.30
CA THR A 22 -0.16 16.75 34.31
C THR A 22 0.39 16.13 33.05
N ASN A 23 -0.15 14.94 32.78
CA ASN A 23 0.13 14.15 31.61
C ASN A 23 -0.34 14.96 30.41
N ILE A 24 0.52 15.85 29.91
CA ILE A 24 0.31 16.52 28.65
C ILE A 24 0.61 15.46 27.60
N SER A 25 -0.41 14.65 27.30
CA SER A 25 -0.48 13.90 26.05
C SER A 25 -0.74 14.93 24.95
N GLU A 26 0.29 15.71 24.63
CA GLU A 26 0.33 16.43 23.36
C GLU A 26 0.39 15.34 22.29
N SER A 27 -0.76 15.12 21.66
CA SER A 27 -0.91 14.19 20.55
C SER A 27 -0.03 14.68 19.41
N ILE A 28 1.19 14.15 19.33
CA ILE A 28 2.02 14.25 18.15
C ILE A 28 1.27 13.45 17.07
N GLU A 29 0.49 14.14 16.25
CA GLU A 29 0.00 13.60 14.99
C GLU A 29 1.25 13.42 14.10
N GLU A 30 1.83 12.22 14.12
CA GLU A 30 2.86 11.86 13.15
C GLU A 30 2.23 11.96 11.75
N GLU A 31 2.51 13.04 11.02
CA GLU A 31 2.19 13.13 9.60
C GLU A 31 2.92 12.00 8.87
N SER A 32 2.18 10.93 8.59
CA SER A 32 2.72 9.78 7.86
C SER A 32 3.26 10.24 6.49
N THR A 33 4.58 10.27 6.36
CA THR A 33 5.22 10.59 5.08
C THR A 33 4.92 9.47 4.09
N LYS A 34 4.25 9.79 2.98
CA LYS A 34 3.85 8.82 1.95
C LYS A 34 4.93 8.73 0.88
N TYR A 35 5.18 7.52 0.37
CA TYR A 35 6.16 7.30 -0.70
C TYR A 35 5.51 6.64 -1.91
N ALA A 36 6.20 6.63 -3.05
CA ALA A 36 5.85 5.87 -4.24
C ALA A 36 7.11 5.41 -4.98
N VAL A 37 6.95 4.48 -5.93
CA VAL A 37 7.96 4.07 -6.89
C VAL A 37 7.47 4.35 -8.30
N THR A 38 8.34 4.87 -9.17
CA THR A 38 8.04 5.11 -10.58
C THR A 38 7.95 3.79 -11.35
N THR A 39 6.92 3.63 -12.20
CA THR A 39 6.74 2.40 -12.99
C THR A 39 7.43 2.45 -14.37
N THR A 40 7.91 3.64 -14.74
CA THR A 40 8.63 3.93 -15.98
C THR A 40 9.53 5.15 -15.79
N ASN A 41 10.28 5.53 -16.83
CA ASN A 41 10.96 6.82 -16.87
C ASN A 41 9.92 7.95 -16.89
N LEU A 42 9.86 8.71 -15.80
CA LEU A 42 8.74 9.60 -15.50
C LEU A 42 9.17 11.07 -15.54
N ASN A 43 8.44 11.86 -16.33
CA ASN A 43 8.64 13.30 -16.40
C ASN A 43 8.24 13.98 -15.09
N PHE A 44 9.18 14.73 -14.52
CA PHE A 44 8.99 15.55 -13.33
C PHE A 44 8.96 17.03 -13.71
N ARG A 45 7.82 17.69 -13.50
CA ARG A 45 7.49 19.00 -14.08
C ARG A 45 7.32 20.07 -13.02
N LYS A 46 7.45 21.35 -13.44
CA LYS A 46 7.25 22.51 -12.54
C LYS A 46 5.78 22.76 -12.18
N VAL A 47 4.85 22.37 -13.05
CA VAL A 47 3.40 22.55 -12.90
C VAL A 47 2.64 21.27 -13.29
N PRO A 48 1.43 21.01 -12.77
CA PRO A 48 0.63 19.82 -13.05
C PRO A 48 -0.03 19.88 -14.44
N SER A 49 0.78 19.89 -15.50
CA SER A 49 0.32 19.96 -16.89
C SER A 49 1.27 19.25 -17.83
N SER A 50 0.73 18.60 -18.87
CA SER A 50 1.52 17.94 -19.92
C SER A 50 2.33 18.94 -20.76
N LYS A 51 1.92 20.21 -20.75
CA LYS A 51 2.64 21.35 -21.37
C LYS A 51 3.62 22.04 -20.42
N GLY A 52 3.63 21.66 -19.13
CA GLY A 52 4.51 22.26 -18.13
C GLY A 52 5.98 21.88 -18.37
N LYS A 53 6.91 22.80 -18.08
CA LYS A 53 8.36 22.55 -18.21
C LYS A 53 8.80 21.32 -17.42
N VAL A 54 9.48 20.39 -18.09
CA VAL A 54 10.14 19.24 -17.46
C VAL A 54 11.43 19.73 -16.80
N ILE A 55 11.60 19.39 -15.52
CA ILE A 55 12.79 19.70 -14.72
C ILE A 55 13.75 18.51 -14.75
N TYR A 56 13.20 17.31 -14.57
CA TYR A 56 13.94 16.04 -14.60
C TYR A 56 13.13 14.95 -15.30
N THR A 57 13.84 13.90 -15.73
CA THR A 57 13.24 12.58 -15.98
C THR A 57 13.69 11.65 -14.88
N ILE A 58 12.77 11.19 -14.04
CA ILE A 58 13.03 10.25 -12.95
C ILE A 58 13.08 8.85 -13.57
N LYS A 59 14.14 8.09 -13.32
CA LYS A 59 14.26 6.73 -13.87
C LYS A 59 13.14 5.83 -13.34
N LYS A 60 12.81 4.78 -14.08
CA LYS A 60 11.97 3.68 -13.60
C LYS A 60 12.51 3.11 -12.27
N ASP A 61 11.62 2.56 -11.45
CA ASP A 61 11.93 1.88 -10.19
C ASP A 61 12.60 2.80 -9.15
N THR A 62 12.37 4.11 -9.26
CA THR A 62 12.92 5.12 -8.34
C THR A 62 11.90 5.49 -7.27
N LYS A 63 12.31 5.46 -6.00
CA LYS A 63 11.50 5.89 -4.86
C LYS A 63 11.38 7.42 -4.80
N VAL A 64 10.18 7.92 -4.57
CA VAL A 64 9.85 9.35 -4.40
C VAL A 64 8.92 9.55 -3.21
N GLU A 65 8.95 10.74 -2.62
CA GLU A 65 8.04 11.14 -1.54
C GLU A 65 6.81 11.83 -2.14
N ILE A 66 5.61 11.48 -1.70
CA ILE A 66 4.35 12.09 -2.10
C ILE A 66 4.02 13.21 -1.12
N ILE A 67 3.83 14.42 -1.66
CA ILE A 67 3.40 15.59 -0.89
C ILE A 67 1.88 15.76 -0.98
N SER A 68 1.32 15.74 -2.19
CA SER A 68 -0.13 15.96 -2.38
C SER A 68 -0.63 15.51 -3.76
N TYR A 69 -1.95 15.40 -3.92
CA TYR A 69 -2.62 14.97 -5.15
C TYR A 69 -3.36 16.13 -5.83
N TYR A 70 -3.30 16.19 -7.16
CA TYR A 70 -3.96 17.19 -8.01
C TYR A 70 -4.59 16.52 -9.24
N GLY A 71 -5.74 15.89 -9.05
CA GLY A 71 -6.43 15.14 -10.10
C GLY A 71 -5.55 14.03 -10.68
N LYS A 72 -5.13 14.19 -11.95
CA LYS A 72 -4.23 13.25 -12.65
C LYS A 72 -2.74 13.44 -12.32
N TRP A 73 -2.40 14.39 -11.47
CA TRP A 73 -1.03 14.73 -11.09
C TRP A 73 -0.78 14.49 -9.61
N VAL A 74 0.46 14.21 -9.27
CA VAL A 74 0.94 14.08 -7.88
C VAL A 74 2.10 15.05 -7.71
N LYS A 75 2.04 15.86 -6.66
CA LYS A 75 3.19 16.65 -6.21
C LYS A 75 4.09 15.74 -5.40
N ILE A 76 5.32 15.58 -5.87
CA ILE A 76 6.31 14.69 -5.27
C ILE A 76 7.60 15.46 -4.96
N LYS A 77 8.37 14.95 -4.00
CA LYS A 77 9.74 15.39 -3.73
C LYS A 77 10.72 14.37 -4.29
N TYR A 78 11.69 14.87 -5.05
CA TYR A 78 12.77 14.09 -5.64
C TYR A 78 14.03 14.94 -5.71
N ASN A 79 15.16 14.40 -5.23
CA ASN A 79 16.45 15.09 -5.19
C ASN A 79 16.36 16.51 -4.58
N ASN A 80 15.75 16.61 -3.39
CA ASN A 80 15.48 17.86 -2.66
C ASN A 80 14.66 18.93 -3.42
N THR A 81 14.06 18.58 -4.57
CA THR A 81 13.19 19.45 -5.35
C THR A 81 11.76 18.95 -5.30
N THR A 82 10.78 19.86 -5.28
CA THR A 82 9.35 19.53 -5.39
C THR A 82 8.79 19.90 -6.76
N GLY A 83 7.90 19.06 -7.27
CA GLY A 83 7.34 19.18 -8.61
C GLY A 83 6.25 18.16 -8.86
N TYR A 84 5.78 18.05 -10.09
CA TYR A 84 4.58 17.29 -10.45
C TYR A 84 4.88 16.20 -11.46
N SER A 85 4.33 15.02 -11.21
CA SER A 85 4.39 13.89 -12.14
C SER A 85 2.98 13.30 -12.31
N SER A 86 2.75 12.58 -13.40
CA SER A 86 1.46 11.92 -13.63
C SER A 86 1.24 10.79 -12.62
N LYS A 87 0.02 10.71 -12.08
CA LYS A 87 -0.40 9.72 -11.09
C LYS A 87 -0.34 8.29 -11.62
N ASP A 88 -0.62 8.11 -12.90
CA ASP A 88 -0.74 6.79 -13.54
C ASP A 88 0.58 6.01 -13.55
N TYR A 89 1.71 6.68 -13.33
CA TYR A 89 3.05 6.12 -13.36
C TYR A 89 3.73 6.05 -11.99
N LEU A 90 2.95 6.15 -10.90
CA LEU A 90 3.42 6.06 -9.52
C LEU A 90 2.71 4.92 -8.79
N LYS A 91 3.47 3.93 -8.31
CA LYS A 91 2.99 2.90 -7.38
C LYS A 91 3.21 3.39 -5.95
N VAL A 92 2.15 3.75 -5.23
CA VAL A 92 2.23 4.23 -3.85
C VAL A 92 2.78 3.12 -2.94
N LEU A 93 3.80 3.47 -2.15
CA LEU A 93 4.32 2.67 -1.05
C LEU A 93 3.56 3.09 0.21
N SER A 94 2.63 2.25 0.61
CA SER A 94 1.91 2.42 1.87
C SER A 94 2.85 2.10 3.03
N ASN A 95 3.10 3.05 3.94
CA ASN A 95 3.60 2.69 5.28
C ASN A 95 2.46 1.92 5.95
N ILE A 96 2.74 0.66 6.26
CA ILE A 96 1.74 -0.29 6.75
C ILE A 96 1.38 0.10 8.19
N SER A 97 0.37 0.95 8.36
CA SER A 97 -0.77 0.53 9.17
C SER A 97 -1.62 -0.29 8.22
N SER A 98 -1.50 -1.62 8.35
CA SER A 98 -2.12 -2.62 7.50
C SER A 98 -3.64 -2.49 7.59
N ASN A 99 -4.21 -1.69 6.70
CA ASN A 99 -5.54 -1.95 6.19
C ASN A 99 -5.61 -1.54 4.72
N LYS A 100 -5.61 -2.60 3.89
CA LYS A 100 -5.95 -2.68 2.47
C LYS A 100 -4.79 -2.59 1.47
N LEU A 101 -4.54 -3.78 0.91
CA LEU A 101 -3.94 -4.12 -0.39
C LEU A 101 -2.42 -4.34 -0.44
N ASP A 102 -1.96 -5.40 0.22
CA ASP A 102 -1.31 -6.55 -0.42
C ASP A 102 -0.98 -7.58 0.68
N ASN A 103 -2.03 -8.20 1.22
CA ASN A 103 -1.95 -9.49 1.92
C ASN A 103 -3.07 -10.36 1.32
N MET A 104 -2.76 -11.04 0.22
CA MET A 104 -3.37 -12.33 -0.14
C MET A 104 -2.22 -13.29 -0.48
N GLU A 105 -1.25 -13.38 0.44
CA GLU A 105 -0.72 -14.69 0.84
C GLU A 105 -1.51 -15.10 2.09
N GLU A 106 -2.82 -15.33 1.95
CA GLU A 106 -3.50 -16.20 2.89
C GLU A 106 -3.58 -17.55 2.22
N ASN A 107 -2.54 -18.35 2.45
CA ASN A 107 -2.48 -19.76 2.13
C ASN A 107 -3.05 -20.09 0.75
N GLU A 108 -2.20 -20.05 -0.29
CA GLU A 108 -2.56 -20.65 -1.58
C GLU A 108 -3.00 -22.09 -1.33
N ARG A 109 -4.30 -22.33 -1.36
CA ARG A 109 -4.88 -23.65 -1.10
C ARG A 109 -5.30 -24.25 -2.42
N VAL A 110 -4.91 -25.50 -2.65
CA VAL A 110 -5.28 -26.21 -3.86
C VAL A 110 -6.74 -26.66 -3.73
N GLY A 111 -7.56 -26.23 -4.67
CA GLY A 111 -8.96 -26.62 -4.77
C GLY A 111 -9.25 -27.41 -6.05
N PHE A 112 -10.28 -28.25 -6.01
CA PHE A 112 -10.80 -28.97 -7.16
C PHE A 112 -12.27 -28.64 -7.40
N VAL A 113 -12.62 -28.40 -8.65
CA VAL A 113 -14.00 -28.13 -9.04
C VAL A 113 -14.85 -29.40 -8.96
N THR A 114 -15.90 -29.39 -8.16
CA THR A 114 -16.81 -30.55 -7.99
C THR A 114 -18.01 -30.51 -8.97
N GLY A 115 -18.43 -29.30 -9.39
CA GLY A 115 -19.49 -29.09 -10.37
C GLY A 115 -19.09 -29.49 -11.80
N LEU A 116 -20.05 -29.92 -12.63
CA LEU A 116 -19.78 -30.28 -14.04
C LEU A 116 -19.14 -29.12 -14.82
N MET A 117 -19.70 -27.91 -14.66
CA MET A 117 -19.20 -26.66 -15.20
C MET A 117 -19.44 -25.55 -14.17
N LEU A 118 -18.40 -24.78 -13.84
CA LEU A 118 -18.44 -23.70 -12.87
C LEU A 118 -18.05 -22.39 -13.54
N ASN A 119 -18.85 -21.34 -13.31
CA ASN A 119 -18.59 -20.03 -13.88
C ASN A 119 -17.49 -19.31 -13.10
N VAL A 120 -16.57 -18.70 -13.83
CA VAL A 120 -15.58 -17.76 -13.30
C VAL A 120 -16.08 -16.34 -13.59
N ARG A 121 -16.14 -15.51 -12.57
CA ARG A 121 -16.69 -14.15 -12.62
C ARG A 121 -15.66 -13.11 -12.20
N SER A 122 -15.89 -11.86 -12.60
CA SER A 122 -15.02 -10.73 -12.24
C SER A 122 -15.12 -10.29 -10.77
N GLY A 123 -16.13 -10.77 -10.02
CA GLY A 123 -16.31 -10.46 -8.60
C GLY A 123 -17.18 -11.49 -7.87
N PRO A 124 -17.25 -11.42 -6.52
CA PRO A 124 -17.98 -12.36 -5.68
C PRO A 124 -19.49 -12.10 -5.76
N GLY A 125 -20.15 -12.70 -6.74
CA GLY A 125 -21.60 -12.59 -6.90
C GLY A 125 -22.09 -12.98 -8.28
N THR A 126 -23.37 -13.32 -8.38
CA THR A 126 -24.01 -13.72 -9.65
C THR A 126 -24.25 -12.56 -10.60
N THR A 127 -24.22 -11.32 -10.10
CA THR A 127 -24.39 -10.07 -10.87
C THR A 127 -23.11 -9.63 -11.59
N TYR A 128 -21.94 -10.14 -11.19
CA TYR A 128 -20.67 -9.84 -11.82
C TYR A 128 -20.53 -10.55 -13.17
N GLN A 129 -19.80 -9.93 -14.10
CA GLN A 129 -19.58 -10.46 -15.44
C GLN A 129 -18.97 -11.86 -15.40
N LYS A 130 -19.49 -12.78 -16.22
CA LYS A 130 -18.86 -14.08 -16.47
C LYS A 130 -17.65 -13.85 -17.38
N ILE A 131 -16.47 -14.22 -16.88
CA ILE A 131 -15.18 -14.08 -17.59
C ILE A 131 -14.61 -15.43 -18.04
N GLY A 132 -15.19 -16.53 -17.57
CA GLY A 132 -14.76 -17.87 -17.97
C GLY A 132 -15.67 -18.97 -17.42
N ILE A 133 -15.34 -20.20 -17.80
CA ILE A 133 -15.96 -21.42 -17.32
C ILE A 133 -14.86 -22.45 -17.09
N ILE A 134 -14.92 -23.16 -15.97
CA ILE A 134 -14.01 -24.25 -15.62
C ILE A 134 -14.81 -25.55 -15.41
N ASN A 135 -14.22 -26.69 -15.78
CA ASN A 135 -14.90 -27.99 -15.76
C ASN A 135 -14.62 -28.74 -14.45
N ARG A 136 -15.42 -29.78 -14.16
CA ARG A 136 -15.16 -30.71 -13.04
C ARG A 136 -13.72 -31.20 -13.03
N ASN A 137 -13.16 -31.41 -11.84
CA ASN A 137 -11.80 -31.84 -11.56
C ASN A 137 -10.71 -30.85 -12.01
N THR A 138 -11.08 -29.66 -12.50
CA THR A 138 -10.09 -28.60 -12.74
C THR A 138 -9.47 -28.21 -11.42
N GLN A 139 -8.14 -28.26 -11.36
CA GLN A 139 -7.37 -27.77 -10.23
C GLN A 139 -7.30 -26.23 -10.30
N VAL A 140 -7.53 -25.57 -9.18
CA VAL A 140 -7.43 -24.13 -9.03
C VAL A 140 -6.65 -23.79 -7.77
N ILE A 141 -6.03 -22.62 -7.76
CA ILE A 141 -5.45 -22.06 -6.53
C ILE A 141 -6.48 -21.13 -5.92
N VAL A 142 -6.92 -21.42 -4.70
CA VAL A 142 -7.79 -20.53 -3.92
C VAL A 142 -6.90 -19.52 -3.21
N LEU A 143 -7.09 -18.25 -3.56
CA LEU A 143 -6.35 -17.13 -2.98
C LEU A 143 -7.06 -16.56 -1.75
N GLY A 144 -8.37 -16.79 -1.63
CA GLY A 144 -9.19 -16.37 -0.49
C GLY A 144 -10.68 -16.57 -0.75
N SER A 145 -11.50 -16.26 0.25
CA SER A 145 -12.94 -16.46 0.21
C SER A 145 -13.68 -15.21 0.69
N GLN A 146 -14.83 -14.92 0.07
CA GLN A 146 -15.70 -13.80 0.44
C GLN A 146 -17.15 -14.15 0.11
N ASP A 147 -18.06 -14.03 1.08
CA ASP A 147 -19.52 -14.11 0.89
C ASP A 147 -20.01 -15.37 0.12
N GLY A 148 -19.40 -16.53 0.37
CA GLY A 148 -19.73 -17.78 -0.32
C GLY A 148 -19.07 -17.93 -1.71
N TRP A 149 -18.08 -17.09 -2.03
CA TRP A 149 -17.27 -17.16 -3.24
C TRP A 149 -15.80 -17.36 -2.90
N ASN A 150 -15.12 -18.15 -3.70
CA ASN A 150 -13.67 -18.28 -3.68
C ASN A 150 -13.07 -17.44 -4.80
N LYS A 151 -12.07 -16.64 -4.44
CA LYS A 151 -11.16 -16.03 -5.40
C LYS A 151 -10.17 -17.09 -5.84
N ILE A 152 -10.16 -17.39 -7.12
CA ILE A 152 -9.38 -18.47 -7.71
C ILE A 152 -8.41 -17.95 -8.76
N LYS A 153 -7.28 -18.65 -8.89
CA LYS A 153 -6.32 -18.51 -9.97
C LYS A 153 -6.26 -19.79 -10.79
N LEU A 154 -6.43 -19.65 -12.10
CA LEU A 154 -6.39 -20.73 -13.08
C LEU A 154 -4.94 -21.01 -13.51
N SER A 155 -4.72 -22.14 -14.19
CA SER A 155 -3.41 -22.54 -14.71
C SER A 155 -2.83 -21.56 -15.75
N ASP A 156 -3.68 -20.87 -16.50
CA ASP A 156 -3.30 -19.82 -17.46
C ASP A 156 -2.96 -18.47 -16.79
N GLY A 157 -3.07 -18.38 -15.47
CA GLY A 157 -2.83 -17.17 -14.69
C GLY A 157 -4.06 -16.26 -14.52
N THR A 158 -5.20 -16.59 -15.12
CA THR A 158 -6.45 -15.83 -14.96
C THR A 158 -6.91 -15.87 -13.50
N ILE A 159 -7.25 -14.70 -12.95
CA ILE A 159 -7.81 -14.55 -11.60
C ILE A 159 -9.28 -14.18 -11.71
N GLY A 160 -10.13 -14.88 -10.98
CA GLY A 160 -11.56 -14.62 -10.92
C GLY A 160 -12.22 -15.17 -9.67
N TRP A 161 -13.54 -15.17 -9.65
CA TRP A 161 -14.36 -15.62 -8.54
C TRP A 161 -15.32 -16.70 -8.97
N SER A 162 -15.46 -17.73 -8.15
CA SER A 162 -16.42 -18.83 -8.35
C SER A 162 -17.08 -19.20 -7.03
N SER A 163 -18.29 -19.74 -7.09
CA SER A 163 -19.02 -20.13 -5.87
C SER A 163 -18.24 -21.19 -5.10
N ALA A 164 -18.12 -20.98 -3.79
CA ALA A 164 -17.36 -21.85 -2.89
C ALA A 164 -18.00 -23.24 -2.76
N ASP A 165 -19.31 -23.35 -2.94
CA ASP A 165 -20.07 -24.62 -2.89
C ASP A 165 -19.58 -25.66 -3.91
N TYR A 166 -18.88 -25.22 -4.95
CA TYR A 166 -18.41 -26.06 -6.05
C TYR A 166 -16.89 -26.22 -6.09
N ILE A 167 -16.18 -25.82 -5.03
CA ILE A 167 -14.73 -25.96 -4.92
C ILE A 167 -14.40 -26.70 -3.62
N GLU A 168 -13.87 -27.91 -3.75
CA GLU A 168 -13.36 -28.68 -2.61
C GLU A 168 -11.89 -28.33 -2.40
N ILE A 169 -11.57 -27.80 -1.23
CA ILE A 169 -10.21 -27.37 -0.88
C ILE A 169 -9.52 -28.47 -0.08
N LYS A 170 -8.29 -28.84 -0.48
CA LYS A 170 -7.44 -29.79 0.27
C LYS A 170 -6.59 -29.10 1.32
#